data_AF-A0A7G1G405-F1
#
_entry.id   AF-A0A7G1G405-F1
#
_cell.length_a   1.000
_cell.length_b   1.000
_cell.length_c   1.000
_cell.angle_alpha   90.00
_cell.angle_beta   90.00
_cell.angle_gamma   90.00
#
_symmetry.space_group_name_H-M   'P 1'
#
loop_
_entity.id
_entity.type
_entity.pdbx_description
1 polymer ?
#
loop_
_entity_poly.entity_id
_entity_poly.type
_entity_poly.pdbx_seq_one_letter_code
_entity_poly.pdbx_strand_id
1 'polypeptide(L)'
;MHENLKEIIELEKSDLIDLKFKEIVNYMKTIEEYFKESSEDELEEAIMLYEKLQELYVVANRKLEELEAKKKAIDKKINFQNK
;
A
#
# COMPACT_ATOMS: atom_id res chain seq x y z
N MET A 1 13.68 10.61 -14.66
CA MET A 1 13.44 9.96 -13.36
C MET A 1 12.22 10.62 -12.75
N HIS A 2 11.09 9.91 -12.66
CA HIS A 2 9.91 10.44 -11.97
C HIS A 2 10.29 10.60 -10.49
N GLU A 3 10.41 11.84 -9.98
CA GLU A 3 10.88 12.12 -8.60
C GLU A 3 10.12 11.29 -7.54
N ASN A 4 8.85 10.96 -7.83
CA ASN A 4 7.99 10.13 -6.99
C ASN A 4 8.42 8.65 -6.89
N LEU A 5 9.07 8.06 -7.90
CA LEU A 5 9.44 6.63 -7.87
C LEU A 5 10.65 6.38 -6.96
N LYS A 6 11.62 7.29 -6.98
CA LYS A 6 12.78 7.23 -6.09
C LYS A 6 12.36 7.36 -4.63
N GLU A 7 11.44 8.28 -4.33
CA GLU A 7 10.85 8.41 -2.99
C GLU A 7 10.20 7.10 -2.55
N ILE A 8 9.45 6.43 -3.44
CA ILE A 8 8.80 5.15 -3.13
C ILE A 8 9.82 4.05 -2.82
N ILE A 9 10.91 3.94 -3.59
CA ILE A 9 11.96 2.93 -3.37
C ILE A 9 12.65 3.15 -2.00
N GLU A 10 12.90 4.40 -1.64
CA GLU A 10 13.61 4.78 -0.41
C GLU A 10 12.76 4.66 0.86
N LEU A 11 11.45 4.41 0.77
CA LEU A 11 10.58 4.23 1.94
C LEU A 11 11.03 3.04 2.81
N GLU A 12 11.30 3.30 4.09
CA GLU A 12 11.59 2.25 5.06
C GLU A 12 10.31 1.54 5.50
N LYS A 13 10.45 0.29 5.97
CA LYS A 13 9.31 -0.51 6.45
C LYS A 13 8.52 0.15 7.58
N SER A 14 9.20 0.92 8.44
CA SER A 14 8.56 1.71 9.49
C SER A 14 7.63 2.77 8.91
N ASP A 15 8.10 3.51 7.89
CA ASP A 15 7.34 4.58 7.27
C ASP A 15 6.09 4.03 6.59
N LEU A 16 6.21 2.87 5.93
CA LEU A 16 5.10 2.20 5.28
C LEU A 16 3.93 1.91 6.24
N ILE A 17 4.24 1.51 7.48
CA ILE A 17 3.23 1.19 8.50
C ILE A 17 2.43 2.44 8.89
N ASP A 18 3.04 3.62 8.87
CA ASP A 18 2.41 4.87 9.28
C ASP A 18 1.58 5.53 8.17
N LEU A 19 1.79 5.13 6.91
CA LEU A 19 1.01 5.63 5.78
C LEU A 19 -0.49 5.37 5.93
N LYS A 20 -1.32 6.31 5.47
CA LYS A 20 -2.75 6.09 5.32
C LYS A 20 -3.00 5.16 4.15
N PHE A 21 -4.11 4.42 4.20
CA PHE A 21 -4.49 3.49 3.13
C PHE A 21 -4.57 4.16 1.76
N LYS A 22 -5.05 5.42 1.68
CA LYS A 22 -5.08 6.20 0.43
C LYS A 22 -3.70 6.46 -0.15
N GLU A 23 -2.70 6.72 0.70
CA GLU A 23 -1.32 7.00 0.28
C GLU A 23 -0.68 5.73 -0.27
N ILE A 24 -0.85 4.60 0.42
CA ILE A 24 -0.40 3.27 -0.03
C ILE A 24 -0.96 2.97 -1.42
N VAL A 25 -2.28 3.10 -1.62
CA VAL A 25 -2.91 2.86 -2.92
C VAL A 25 -2.38 3.80 -4.00
N ASN A 26 -2.06 5.05 -3.67
CA ASN A 26 -1.50 6.00 -4.61
C ASN A 26 -0.09 5.60 -5.06
N TYR A 27 0.77 5.14 -4.14
CA TYR A 27 2.08 4.62 -4.47
C TYR A 27 2.01 3.36 -5.33
N MET A 28 1.10 2.44 -5.01
CA MET A 28 0.88 1.24 -5.85
C MET A 28 0.48 1.61 -7.28
N LYS A 29 -0.43 2.58 -7.47
CA LYS A 29 -0.80 3.07 -8.79
C LYS A 29 0.34 3.72 -9.55
N THR A 30 1.16 4.50 -8.85
CA THR A 30 2.35 5.14 -9.43
C THR A 30 3.33 4.09 -9.96
N ILE A 31 3.54 3.01 -9.21
CA ILE A 31 4.37 1.87 -9.65
C ILE A 31 3.73 1.14 -10.86
N GLU A 32 2.42 0.91 -10.84
CA GLU A 32 1.72 0.28 -11.98
C GLU A 32 1.78 1.13 -13.26
N GLU A 33 1.71 2.45 -13.13
CA GLU A 33 1.85 3.39 -14.25
C GLU A 33 3.27 3.32 -14.83
N TYR A 34 4.30 3.28 -13.97
CA TYR A 34 5.68 3.05 -14.40
C TYR A 34 5.81 1.76 -15.23
N PHE A 35 5.31 0.63 -14.74
CA PHE A 35 5.42 -0.65 -15.47
C PHE A 35 4.68 -0.68 -16.81
N LYS A 36 3.68 0.18 -17.01
CA LYS A 36 2.97 0.30 -18.29
C LYS A 36 3.73 1.15 -19.31
N GLU A 37 4.54 2.08 -18.83
CA GLU A 37 5.26 3.06 -19.65
C GLU A 37 6.74 2.71 -19.85
N SER A 38 7.32 1.89 -18.98
CA SER A 38 8.74 1.52 -18.98
C SER A 38 9.13 0.65 -20.18
N SER A 39 10.27 0.96 -20.80
CA SER A 39 10.96 0.09 -21.77
C SER A 39 11.86 -0.95 -21.10
N GLU A 40 12.24 -2.02 -21.82
CA GLU A 40 13.05 -3.16 -21.27
C GLU A 40 14.41 -2.76 -20.66
N ASP A 41 14.93 -1.56 -20.92
CA ASP A 41 16.26 -1.12 -20.49
C ASP A 41 16.38 -0.76 -18.99
N GLU A 42 15.29 -0.80 -18.21
CA GLU A 42 15.25 -0.38 -16.79
C GLU A 42 14.97 -1.54 -15.81
N LEU A 43 15.56 -2.72 -16.08
CA LEU A 43 15.26 -3.96 -15.33
C LEU A 43 15.57 -3.90 -13.82
N GLU A 44 16.67 -3.26 -13.42
CA GLU A 44 17.04 -3.17 -11.99
C GLU A 44 16.05 -2.30 -11.20
N GLU A 45 15.65 -1.16 -11.77
CA GLU A 45 14.63 -0.28 -11.19
C GLU A 45 13.26 -0.98 -11.14
N ALA A 46 12.91 -1.70 -12.20
CA ALA A 46 11.71 -2.54 -12.25
C ALA A 46 11.68 -3.58 -11.13
N ILE A 47 12.80 -4.25 -10.82
CA ILE A 47 12.87 -5.22 -9.72
C ILE A 47 12.67 -4.53 -8.38
N MET A 48 13.35 -3.40 -8.13
CA MET A 48 13.22 -2.66 -6.86
C MET A 48 11.78 -2.17 -6.63
N LEU A 49 11.14 -1.64 -7.67
CA LEU A 49 9.76 -1.18 -7.58
C LEU A 49 8.78 -2.34 -7.37
N TYR A 50 9.04 -3.50 -7.97
CA TYR A 50 8.23 -4.70 -7.74
C TYR A 50 8.34 -5.21 -6.29
N GLU A 51 9.54 -5.25 -5.72
CA GLU A 51 9.74 -5.60 -4.31
C GLU A 51 9.01 -4.62 -3.39
N LYS A 52 9.10 -3.31 -3.67
CA LYS A 52 8.38 -2.29 -2.90
C LYS A 52 6.86 -2.43 -3.03
N LEU A 53 6.36 -2.79 -4.21
CA LEU A 53 4.93 -3.06 -4.44
C LEU A 53 4.43 -4.21 -3.55
N GLN A 54 5.24 -5.25 -3.36
CA GLN A 54 4.91 -6.35 -2.45
C GLN A 54 4.84 -5.89 -1.00
N GLU A 55 5.78 -5.05 -0.56
CA GLU A 55 5.75 -4.46 0.79
C GLU A 55 4.49 -3.62 1.02
N LEU A 56 4.14 -2.76 0.06
CA LEU A 56 2.93 -1.95 0.09
C LEU A 56 1.66 -2.82 0.17
N TYR A 57 1.61 -3.93 -0.57
CA TYR A 57 0.49 -4.87 -0.55
C TYR A 57 0.31 -5.54 0.81
N VAL A 58 1.40 -5.99 1.44
CA VAL A 58 1.37 -6.59 2.78
C VAL A 58 0.81 -5.59 3.79
N VAL A 59 1.28 -4.35 3.76
CA VAL A 59 0.81 -3.30 4.68
C VAL A 59 -0.65 -2.94 4.42
N ALA A 60 -1.06 -2.85 3.15
CA ALA A 60 -2.46 -2.59 2.77
C ALA A 60 -3.39 -3.67 3.33
N ASN A 61 -3.05 -4.95 3.16
CA ASN A 61 -3.86 -6.06 3.68
C ASN A 61 -4.00 -6.03 5.19
N ARG A 62 -2.89 -5.81 5.91
CA ARG A 62 -2.93 -5.70 7.37
C ARG A 62 -3.87 -4.58 7.83
N LYS A 63 -3.80 -3.40 7.19
CA LYS A 63 -4.71 -2.28 7.50
C LYS A 63 -6.16 -2.63 7.19
N LEU A 64 -6.42 -3.38 6.12
CA LEU A 64 -7.77 -3.83 5.77
C LEU A 64 -8.33 -4.78 6.84
N GLU A 65 -7.55 -5.78 7.26
CA GLU A 65 -7.92 -6.71 8.33
C GLU A 65 -8.24 -5.98 9.65
N GLU A 66 -7.43 -4.97 10.01
CA GLU A 66 -7.68 -4.14 11.19
C GLU A 66 -8.99 -3.34 11.07
N LEU A 67 -9.31 -2.81 9.88
CA LEU A 67 -10.57 -2.10 9.62
C LEU A 67 -11.77 -3.04 9.68
N GLU A 68 -11.66 -4.24 9.12
CA GLU A 68 -12.71 -5.27 9.20
C GLU A 68 -12.98 -5.71 10.64
N ALA A 69 -11.92 -5.91 11.43
CA ALA A 69 -12.04 -6.21 12.85
C ALA A 69 -12.74 -5.09 13.62
N LYS A 70 -12.38 -3.82 13.36
CA LYS A 70 -13.03 -2.65 13.96
C LYS A 70 -14.50 -2.56 13.57
N LYS A 71 -14.83 -2.76 12.29
CA LYS A 71 -16.22 -2.80 11.80
C LYS A 71 -17.04 -3.88 12.53
N LYS A 72 -16.52 -5.11 12.59
CA LYS A 72 -17.18 -6.23 13.29
C LYS A 72 -17.42 -5.95 14.77
N ALA A 73 -16.50 -5.24 15.43
CA ALA A 73 -16.66 -4.83 16.83
C ALA A 73 -17.77 -3.76 17.00
N ILE A 74 -17.87 -2.81 16.07
CA ILE A 74 -18.92 -1.80 16.04
C ILE A 74 -20.29 -2.45 15.80
N ASP A 75 -20.40 -3.32 14.79
CA ASP A 75 -21.65 -4.01 14.45
C ASP A 75 -22.17 -4.84 15.64
N LYS A 76 -21.28 -5.51 16.38
CA LYS A 76 -21.64 -6.23 17.62
C LYS A 76 -22.17 -5.30 18.70
N LYS A 77 -21.57 -4.12 18.90
CA LYS A 77 -22.02 -3.14 19.91
C LYS A 77 -23.40 -2.59 19.57
N ILE A 78 -23.63 -2.23 18.31
CA ILE A 78 -24.94 -1.72 17.83
C ILE A 78 -26.02 -2.77 18.07
N ASN A 79 -25.76 -4.03 17.73
CA ASN A 79 -26.72 -5.13 17.92
C ASN A 79 -26.98 -5.48 19.40
N PHE A 80 -26.07 -5.14 20.31
CA PHE A 80 -26.26 -5.33 21.75
C PHE A 80 -27.07 -4.19 22.39
N GLN A 81 -27.00 -2.98 21.85
CA GLN A 81 -27.75 -1.82 22.36
C GLN A 81 -29.22 -1.80 21.89
N ASN A 82 -29.55 -2.53 20.82
CA ASN A 82 -30.91 -2.62 20.26
C ASN A 82 -31.68 -3.89 20.71
N LYS A 83 -31.19 -4.61 21.72
CA LYS A 83 -31.85 -5.75 22.37
C LYS A 83 -32.16 -5.42 23.81
#